data_AF-A0A8S3F4N9-F1
#
_entry.id   AF-A0A8S3F4N9-F1
#
_cell.length_a   1.000
_cell.length_b   1.000
_cell.length_c   1.000
_cell.angle_alpha   90.00
_cell.angle_beta   90.00
_cell.angle_gamma   90.00
#
_symmetry.space_group_name_H-M   'P 1'
#
loop_
_entity.id
_entity.type
_entity.pdbx_description
1 polymer ?
#
loop_
_entity_poly.entity_id
_entity_poly.type
_entity_poly.pdbx_seq_one_letter_code
_entity_poly.pdbx_strand_id
1 'polypeptide(L)'
;MSRRLTFWYSNFIPHFEPVKSFSPSFEIVRVGASRDNPPLIKLQSRLFGTLEKVEFEFLRLSLPLCCHDKFTPKHVTLERRQMALHEYIESQEEKRTFQFPPTSISGVRGKALSSATSDTIDSHLTTQAETNSNFLSP
;
A
#
# COMPACT_ATOMS: atom_id res chain seq x y z
N MET A 1 -25.98 -25.99 29.39
CA MET A 1 -25.84 -24.62 28.84
C MET A 1 -26.22 -23.61 29.91
N SER A 2 -25.27 -22.84 30.45
CA SER A 2 -25.53 -21.79 31.46
C SER A 2 -24.93 -20.44 31.09
N ARG A 3 -24.88 -20.12 29.79
CA ARG A 3 -24.38 -18.84 29.29
C ARG A 3 -25.55 -17.85 29.14
N ARG A 4 -25.35 -16.60 29.59
CA ARG A 4 -26.30 -15.50 29.33
C ARG A 4 -26.46 -15.29 27.82
N LEU A 5 -27.70 -15.13 27.38
CA LEU A 5 -28.04 -14.85 25.99
C LEU A 5 -27.51 -13.47 25.59
N THR A 6 -27.05 -13.36 24.35
CA THR A 6 -26.66 -12.08 23.75
C THR A 6 -27.92 -11.31 23.34
N PHE A 7 -28.12 -10.15 23.96
CA PHE A 7 -29.16 -9.19 23.57
C PHE A 7 -28.56 -8.19 22.58
N TRP A 8 -28.88 -8.34 21.30
CA TRP A 8 -28.51 -7.39 20.27
C TRP A 8 -29.41 -6.15 20.37
N TYR A 9 -28.81 -4.97 20.31
CA TYR A 9 -29.50 -3.68 20.34
C TYR A 9 -29.22 -2.90 19.05
N SER A 10 -30.12 -2.00 18.68
CA SER A 10 -29.95 -1.12 17.53
C SER A 10 -28.94 -0.02 17.82
N ASN A 11 -28.06 0.26 16.86
CA ASN A 11 -27.21 1.43 16.88
C ASN A 11 -27.89 2.57 16.11
N PHE A 12 -27.95 3.75 16.71
CA PHE A 12 -28.57 4.95 16.11
C PHE A 12 -27.56 5.92 15.50
N ILE A 13 -26.26 5.60 15.60
CA ILE A 13 -25.20 6.40 14.99
C ILE A 13 -25.10 6.00 13.52
N PRO A 14 -25.08 6.95 12.57
CA PRO A 14 -24.83 6.64 11.17
C PRO A 14 -23.40 6.12 10.99
N HIS A 15 -23.26 4.98 10.32
CA HIS A 15 -21.98 4.39 9.98
C HIS A 15 -21.78 4.41 8.46
N PHE A 16 -20.52 4.46 8.03
CA PHE A 16 -20.19 4.27 6.63
C PHE A 16 -20.39 2.80 6.25
N GLU A 17 -21.25 2.54 5.29
CA GLU A 17 -21.46 1.22 4.68
C GLU A 17 -20.90 1.23 3.25
N PRO A 18 -20.27 0.14 2.78
CA PRO A 18 -19.95 0.02 1.37
C PRO A 18 -21.23 0.11 0.51
N VAL A 19 -21.11 0.75 -0.65
CA VAL A 19 -22.22 0.85 -1.61
C VAL A 19 -22.64 -0.55 -2.05
N LYS A 20 -23.94 -0.83 -1.98
CA LYS A 20 -24.54 -2.08 -2.42
C LYS A 20 -24.36 -2.23 -3.93
N SER A 21 -24.25 -3.48 -4.40
CA SER A 21 -24.06 -3.77 -5.84
C SER A 21 -25.17 -3.20 -6.73
N PHE A 22 -26.37 -3.04 -6.18
CA PHE A 22 -27.49 -2.38 -6.84
C PHE A 22 -28.10 -1.36 -5.88
N SER A 23 -27.95 -0.08 -6.21
CA SER A 23 -28.70 1.02 -5.59
C SER A 23 -29.79 1.50 -6.55
N PRO A 24 -31.02 1.77 -6.07
CA PRO A 24 -32.08 2.34 -6.90
C PRO A 24 -31.77 3.79 -7.31
N SER A 25 -31.03 4.52 -6.46
CA SER A 25 -30.85 5.96 -6.58
C SER A 25 -29.64 6.34 -7.44
N PHE A 26 -28.59 5.52 -7.44
CA PHE A 26 -27.36 5.81 -8.17
C PHE A 26 -26.60 4.54 -8.61
N GLU A 27 -25.66 4.72 -9.52
CA GLU A 27 -24.73 3.68 -9.97
C GLU A 27 -23.29 4.17 -9.99
N ILE A 28 -22.38 3.27 -9.63
CA ILE A 28 -20.95 3.51 -9.62
C ILE A 28 -20.30 2.65 -10.70
N VAL A 29 -19.53 3.29 -11.57
CA VAL A 29 -18.76 2.63 -12.62
C VAL A 29 -17.27 2.91 -12.41
N ARG A 30 -16.46 1.85 -12.34
CA ARG A 30 -15.01 1.97 -12.35
C ARG A 30 -14.52 1.94 -13.78
N VAL A 31 -13.86 3.02 -14.20
CA VAL A 31 -13.29 3.13 -15.53
C VAL A 31 -11.78 2.94 -15.40
N GLY A 32 -11.25 1.96 -16.12
CA GLY A 32 -9.82 1.70 -16.17
C GLY A 32 -9.05 2.87 -16.77
N ALA A 33 -7.73 2.85 -16.62
CA ALA A 33 -6.88 3.81 -17.29
C ALA A 33 -6.98 3.62 -18.82
N SER A 34 -7.04 4.72 -19.54
CA SER A 34 -6.89 4.77 -20.99
C SER A 34 -5.63 5.59 -21.33
N ARG A 35 -5.24 5.62 -22.61
CA ARG A 35 -4.05 6.36 -23.06
C ARG A 35 -4.06 7.82 -22.64
N ASP A 36 -5.22 8.47 -22.78
CA ASP A 36 -5.38 9.91 -22.55
C ASP A 36 -6.11 10.22 -21.23
N ASN A 37 -6.63 9.21 -20.53
CA ASN A 37 -7.46 9.40 -19.34
C ASN A 37 -6.99 8.52 -18.18
N PRO A 38 -6.75 9.09 -16.98
CA PRO A 38 -6.42 8.32 -15.80
C PRO A 38 -7.61 7.44 -15.35
N PRO A 39 -7.36 6.40 -14.54
CA PRO A 39 -8.44 5.61 -13.96
C PRO A 39 -9.34 6.50 -13.10
N LEU A 40 -10.65 6.34 -13.26
CA LEU A 40 -11.63 7.19 -12.57
C LEU A 40 -12.81 6.37 -12.08
N ILE A 41 -13.53 6.94 -11.12
CA ILE A 41 -14.78 6.40 -10.61
C ILE A 41 -15.88 7.35 -11.06
N LYS A 42 -16.78 6.86 -11.92
CA LYS A 42 -17.93 7.62 -12.42
C LYS A 42 -19.13 7.31 -11.55
N LEU A 43 -19.76 8.35 -11.03
CA LEU A 43 -21.04 8.28 -10.32
C LEU A 43 -22.14 8.80 -11.25
N GLN A 44 -23.22 8.03 -11.38
CA GLN A 44 -24.37 8.41 -12.19
C GLN A 44 -25.65 8.26 -11.38
N SER A 45 -26.43 9.34 -11.29
CA SER A 45 -27.75 9.30 -10.66
C SER A 45 -28.75 8.60 -11.58
N ARG A 46 -29.61 7.77 -11.00
CA ARG A 46 -30.72 7.10 -11.69
C ARG A 46 -32.05 7.83 -11.52
N LEU A 47 -32.09 8.81 -10.63
CA LEU A 47 -33.30 9.55 -10.31
C LEU A 47 -33.47 10.67 -11.34
N PHE A 48 -34.29 10.42 -12.35
CA PHE A 48 -34.69 11.43 -13.32
C PHE A 48 -35.94 12.15 -12.83
N GLY A 49 -35.81 13.43 -12.45
CA GLY A 49 -36.94 14.32 -12.18
C GLY A 49 -37.74 14.07 -10.90
N THR A 50 -37.34 13.12 -10.05
CA THR A 50 -37.99 12.86 -8.75
C THR A 50 -37.22 13.56 -7.62
N LEU A 51 -37.94 14.31 -6.77
CA LEU A 51 -37.41 14.95 -5.56
C LEU A 51 -37.15 13.91 -4.46
N GLU A 52 -36.25 12.97 -4.70
CA GLU A 52 -35.84 12.03 -3.67
C GLU A 52 -34.74 12.60 -2.77
N LYS A 53 -34.65 12.04 -1.57
CA LYS A 53 -33.71 12.43 -0.51
C LYS A 53 -32.27 12.39 -1.04
N VAL A 54 -31.52 13.47 -0.85
CA VAL A 54 -30.09 13.53 -1.18
C VAL A 54 -29.34 12.50 -0.34
N GLU A 55 -28.70 11.54 -1.02
CA GLU A 55 -27.81 10.58 -0.39
C GLU A 55 -26.39 11.14 -0.34
N PHE A 56 -25.70 10.99 0.79
CA PHE A 56 -24.30 11.38 0.93
C PHE A 56 -23.40 10.19 0.61
N GLU A 57 -22.53 10.36 -0.38
CA GLU A 57 -21.54 9.36 -0.76
C GLU A 57 -20.15 9.81 -0.36
N PHE A 58 -19.38 8.87 0.19
CA PHE A 58 -18.02 9.12 0.67
C PHE A 58 -17.04 8.17 0.00
N LEU A 59 -15.94 8.73 -0.52
CA LEU A 59 -14.83 7.92 -1.01
C LEU A 59 -13.89 7.57 0.15
N ARG A 60 -13.84 6.28 0.50
CA ARG A 60 -12.89 5.78 1.50
C ARG A 60 -11.49 5.69 0.89
N LEU A 61 -10.66 6.70 1.17
CA LEU A 61 -9.23 6.67 0.89
C LEU A 61 -8.52 6.17 2.16
N SER A 62 -8.29 4.85 2.26
CA SER A 62 -7.47 4.27 3.34
C SER A 62 -5.98 4.51 3.06
N LEU A 63 -5.59 5.76 2.79
CA LEU A 63 -4.22 6.13 2.47
C LEU A 63 -3.46 6.38 3.77
N PRO A 64 -2.28 5.77 3.96
CA PRO A 64 -1.39 6.20 5.03
C PRO A 64 -1.01 7.66 4.78
N LEU A 65 -1.22 8.51 5.78
CA LEU A 65 -0.87 9.92 5.70
C LEU A 65 0.53 10.11 6.28
N CYS A 66 1.45 10.57 5.46
CA CYS A 66 2.73 11.11 5.91
C CYS A 66 2.64 12.63 5.85
N CYS A 67 2.71 13.29 7.00
CA CYS A 67 2.76 14.75 7.06
C CYS A 67 4.20 15.21 6.86
N HIS A 68 4.43 16.22 6.02
CA HIS A 68 5.72 16.90 5.95
C HIS A 68 5.86 17.89 7.12
N ASP A 69 7.10 18.16 7.53
CA ASP A 69 7.40 19.15 8.56
C ASP A 69 7.01 20.58 8.14
N LYS A 70 6.94 20.84 6.83
CA LYS A 70 6.58 22.14 6.25
C LYS A 70 5.24 22.06 5.54
N PHE A 71 4.34 22.96 5.89
CA PHE A 71 3.04 23.09 5.25
C PHE A 71 3.17 23.78 3.88
N THR A 72 2.72 23.10 2.81
CA THR A 72 2.65 23.70 1.47
C THR A 72 1.24 24.25 1.24
N PRO A 73 1.06 25.57 1.11
CA PRO A 73 -0.26 26.16 0.99
C PRO A 73 -0.92 25.87 -0.36
N LYS A 74 -2.26 25.86 -0.39
CA LYS A 74 -3.07 25.47 -1.56
C LYS A 74 -2.90 26.39 -2.78
N HIS A 75 -2.48 27.65 -2.58
CA HIS A 75 -2.26 28.61 -3.67
C HIS A 75 -1.01 28.31 -4.50
N VAL A 76 -0.18 27.35 -4.05
CA VAL A 76 0.96 26.88 -4.82
C VAL A 76 0.48 26.05 -6.00
N THR A 77 1.08 26.27 -7.18
CA THR A 77 0.77 25.53 -8.41
C THR A 77 0.90 24.02 -8.18
N LEU A 78 0.09 23.25 -8.90
CA LEU A 78 0.11 21.79 -8.82
C LEU A 78 1.51 21.23 -9.10
N GLU A 79 2.17 21.76 -10.13
CA GLU A 79 3.57 21.44 -10.48
C GLU A 79 4.52 21.62 -9.30
N ARG A 80 4.45 22.75 -8.60
CA ARG A 80 5.34 23.03 -7.47
C ARG A 80 5.03 22.14 -6.26
N ARG A 81 3.77 21.74 -6.08
CA ARG A 81 3.40 20.73 -5.08
C ARG A 81 3.96 19.35 -5.44
N GLN A 82 3.92 18.95 -6.72
CA GLN A 82 4.48 17.69 -7.18
C GLN A 82 6.00 17.66 -7.04
N MET A 83 6.70 18.73 -7.40
CA MET A 83 8.15 18.85 -7.22
C MET A 83 8.54 18.73 -5.75
N ALA A 84 7.85 19.43 -4.84
CA ALA A 84 8.12 19.36 -3.41
C ALA A 84 7.88 17.95 -2.83
N LEU A 85 6.88 17.21 -3.35
CA LEU A 85 6.66 15.82 -2.98
C LEU A 85 7.81 14.92 -3.46
N HIS A 86 8.28 15.11 -4.69
CA HIS A 86 9.37 14.32 -5.26
C HIS A 86 10.66 14.53 -4.48
N GLU A 87 11.06 15.79 -4.25
CA GLU A 87 12.23 16.16 -3.45
C GLU A 87 12.16 15.56 -2.04
N TYR A 88 10.99 15.57 -1.41
CA TYR A 88 10.82 14.94 -0.10
C TYR A 88 11.06 13.44 -0.16
N ILE A 89 10.49 12.73 -1.14
CA ILE A 89 10.65 11.27 -1.27
C ILE A 89 12.13 10.92 -1.47
N GLU A 90 12.83 11.62 -2.36
CA GLU A 90 14.28 11.43 -2.59
C GLU A 90 15.07 11.65 -1.29
N SER A 91 14.78 12.72 -0.54
CA SER A 91 15.46 12.99 0.74
C SER A 91 15.23 11.89 1.79
N GLN A 92 14.11 11.17 1.72
CA GLN A 92 13.84 10.03 2.61
C GLN A 92 14.60 8.78 2.17
N GLU A 93 14.79 8.58 0.87
CA GLU A 93 15.60 7.49 0.32
C GLU A 93 17.08 7.68 0.66
N GLU A 94 17.61 8.91 0.52
CA GLU A 94 18.99 9.24 0.91
C GLU A 94 19.26 9.04 2.41
N LYS A 95 18.25 9.28 3.27
CA LYS A 95 18.34 9.01 4.71
C LYS A 95 18.27 7.52 5.04
N ARG A 96 17.64 6.72 4.17
CA ARG A 96 17.54 5.25 4.31
C ARG A 96 18.78 4.53 3.79
N THR A 97 19.50 5.11 2.83
CA THR A 97 20.82 4.62 2.40
C THR A 97 21.89 5.02 3.42
N PHE A 98 21.74 4.53 4.65
CA PHE A 98 22.81 4.62 5.64
C PHE A 98 24.01 3.82 5.16
N GLN A 99 25.12 4.52 4.99
CA GLN A 99 26.42 4.03 4.56
C GLN A 99 26.88 2.88 5.46
N PHE A 100 27.21 1.73 4.88
CA PHE A 100 28.02 0.74 5.60
C PHE A 100 29.35 1.42 5.98
N PRO A 101 29.81 1.31 7.24
CA PRO A 101 31.09 1.87 7.62
C PRO A 101 32.17 1.23 6.74
N PRO A 102 33.14 2.00 6.21
CA PRO A 102 34.26 1.39 5.51
C PRO A 102 34.94 0.45 6.49
N THR A 103 34.91 -0.85 6.21
CA THR A 103 35.69 -1.83 6.96
C THR A 103 37.15 -1.47 6.78
N SER A 104 37.73 -0.79 7.77
CA SER A 104 39.17 -0.64 7.88
C SER A 104 39.77 -2.00 8.22
N ILE A 105 39.93 -2.86 7.22
CA ILE A 105 40.77 -4.04 7.34
C ILE A 105 42.22 -3.55 7.26
N SER A 106 42.78 -3.18 8.41
CA SER A 106 44.21 -3.20 8.61
C SER A 106 44.64 -4.66 8.74
N GLY A 107 45.25 -5.23 7.70
CA GLY A 107 45.68 -6.62 7.80
C GLY A 107 46.31 -7.22 6.55
N VAL A 108 47.63 -7.11 6.47
CA VAL A 108 48.55 -8.07 5.86
C VAL A 108 48.52 -8.19 4.33
N ARG A 109 49.56 -7.56 3.77
CA ARG A 109 50.23 -7.84 2.48
C ARG A 109 50.22 -9.34 2.13
N GLY A 110 49.34 -9.72 1.20
CA GLY A 110 49.31 -11.05 0.56
C GLY A 110 49.50 -10.91 -0.94
N LYS A 111 50.45 -11.65 -1.48
CA LYS A 111 50.91 -11.64 -2.88
C LYS A 111 49.77 -11.79 -3.89
N ALA A 112 49.88 -11.04 -4.99
CA ALA A 112 49.11 -11.28 -6.21
C ALA A 112 49.38 -12.71 -6.70
N LEU A 113 48.33 -13.51 -6.80
CA LEU A 113 48.34 -14.78 -7.53
C LEU A 113 47.17 -14.74 -8.52
N SER A 114 47.53 -14.80 -9.79
CA SER A 114 46.65 -14.88 -10.95
C SER A 114 45.75 -16.12 -10.88
N SER A 115 44.47 -15.98 -11.21
CA SER A 115 43.59 -17.12 -11.52
C SER A 115 42.88 -16.88 -12.85
N ALA A 116 43.49 -17.41 -13.91
CA ALA A 116 42.73 -17.98 -15.00
C ALA A 116 41.94 -19.21 -14.50
N THR A 117 41.01 -19.66 -15.35
CA THR A 117 40.23 -20.91 -15.31
C THR A 117 39.02 -20.95 -14.38
N SER A 118 37.88 -20.64 -15.03
CA SER A 118 36.60 -21.34 -14.91
C SER A 118 36.78 -22.85 -14.69
N ASP A 119 36.02 -23.41 -13.76
CA ASP A 119 35.12 -24.55 -13.98
C ASP A 119 34.96 -25.43 -12.74
N THR A 120 33.72 -25.90 -12.58
CA THR A 120 33.29 -27.06 -11.78
C THR A 120 33.09 -26.80 -10.29
N ILE A 121 31.83 -26.80 -9.85
CA ILE A 121 31.24 -27.86 -8.98
C ILE A 121 29.77 -27.47 -8.76
N ASP A 122 28.92 -27.93 -9.69
CA ASP A 122 27.51 -28.21 -9.42
C ASP A 122 27.45 -29.71 -9.07
N SER A 123 27.21 -30.01 -7.81
CA SER A 123 26.58 -31.26 -7.36
C SER A 123 26.58 -31.27 -5.85
N HIS A 124 25.45 -30.95 -5.23
CA HIS A 124 24.93 -31.55 -3.99
C HIS A 124 23.63 -30.84 -3.62
N LEU A 125 22.57 -31.13 -4.37
CA LEU A 125 21.22 -30.71 -4.03
C LEU A 125 20.23 -31.84 -4.27
N THR A 126 20.44 -32.96 -3.56
CA THR A 126 19.39 -33.93 -3.29
C THR A 126 19.67 -34.59 -1.95
N THR A 127 18.66 -34.55 -1.08
CA THR A 127 18.43 -35.38 0.13
C THR A 127 18.33 -34.53 1.39
N GLN A 128 17.11 -34.09 1.71
CA GLN A 128 16.48 -34.31 3.01
C GLN A 128 15.06 -33.74 2.96
N ALA A 129 14.14 -34.59 2.48
CA ALA A 129 12.76 -34.55 2.91
C ALA A 129 12.67 -35.25 4.28
N GLU A 130 11.68 -34.82 5.04
CA GLU A 130 11.08 -35.46 6.23
C GLU A 130 11.40 -34.89 7.61
N THR A 131 10.28 -34.70 8.32
CA THR A 131 10.10 -34.44 9.75
C THR A 131 10.26 -32.99 10.21
N ASN A 132 9.12 -32.32 10.40
CA ASN A 132 8.69 -31.87 11.72
C ASN A 132 7.27 -31.28 11.63
N SER A 133 6.30 -32.17 11.83
CA SER A 133 4.97 -31.82 12.30
C SER A 133 5.02 -31.46 13.78
N ASN A 134 4.04 -30.67 14.20
CA ASN A 134 3.72 -30.21 15.56
C ASN A 134 4.44 -28.93 15.97
N PHE A 135 3.70 -27.81 15.91
CA PHE A 135 3.17 -27.15 17.11
C PHE A 135 2.29 -25.99 16.65
N LEU A 136 0.98 -26.04 17.00
CA LEU A 136 0.17 -24.92 17.52
C LEU A 136 -1.33 -25.14 17.24
N SER A 137 -2.05 -25.49 18.31
CA SER A 137 -3.35 -24.94 18.71
C SER A 137 -3.74 -25.58 20.05
N PRO A 138 -4.59 -24.96 20.90
CA PRO A 138 -5.33 -23.70 20.72
C PRO A 138 -4.87 -22.55 21.64
#